data_AF-A0A1V2IZ07-F1
#
_entry.id   AF-A0A1V2IZ07-F1
#
_cell.length_a   1.000
_cell.length_b   1.000
_cell.length_c   1.000
_cell.angle_alpha   90.00
_cell.angle_beta   90.00
_cell.angle_gamma   90.00
#
_symmetry.space_group_name_H-M   'P 1'
#
loop_
_entity.id
_entity.type
_entity.pdbx_description
1 polymer ?
#
loop_
_entity_poly.entity_id
_entity_poly.type
_entity_poly.pdbx_seq_one_letter_code
_entity_poly.pdbx_strand_id
1 'polypeptide(L)'
;MALNIEDSETEQLATDVAALAGETRTRAISVALRERLARLTAARATTGHGMRLLRFLTDEAWPQIPQGALGHAPTKAERERILGYGPEGV
;
A
#
# COMPACT_ATOMS: atom_id res chain seq x y z
N MET A 1 -7.92 6.58 -29.55
CA MET A 1 -7.14 5.76 -30.50
C MET A 1 -7.45 4.29 -30.22
N ALA A 2 -7.61 3.49 -31.27
CA ALA A 2 -7.82 2.04 -31.11
C ALA A 2 -6.48 1.36 -30.76
N LEU A 3 -6.50 0.42 -29.83
CA LEU A 3 -5.36 -0.42 -29.51
C LEU A 3 -5.24 -1.49 -30.61
N ASN A 4 -4.13 -1.52 -31.36
CA ASN A 4 -3.83 -2.60 -32.29
C ASN A 4 -2.91 -3.62 -31.61
N ILE A 5 -3.24 -4.90 -31.70
CA ILE A 5 -2.43 -6.00 -31.15
C ILE A 5 -1.99 -6.84 -32.35
N GLU A 6 -0.70 -6.80 -32.68
CA GLU A 6 -0.13 -7.55 -33.82
C GLU A 6 0.32 -8.97 -33.43
N ASP A 7 0.20 -9.32 -32.16
CA ASP A 7 0.56 -10.62 -31.63
C ASP A 7 -0.65 -11.58 -31.65
N SER A 8 -0.53 -12.65 -32.45
CA SER A 8 -1.60 -13.63 -32.67
C SER A 8 -2.01 -14.39 -31.39
N GLU A 9 -1.08 -14.62 -30.47
CA GLU A 9 -1.38 -15.29 -29.20
C GLU A 9 -2.26 -14.39 -28.33
N THR A 10 -1.91 -13.11 -28.21
CA THR A 10 -2.69 -12.12 -27.46
C THR A 10 -4.08 -11.93 -28.06
N GLU A 11 -4.22 -11.93 -29.39
CA GLU A 11 -5.54 -11.89 -30.04
C GLU A 11 -6.40 -13.11 -29.71
N GLN A 12 -5.80 -14.31 -29.70
CA GLN A 12 -6.50 -15.54 -29.35
C GLN A 12 -6.95 -15.52 -27.88
N LEU A 13 -6.05 -15.12 -26.96
CA LEU A 13 -6.38 -14.96 -25.54
C LEU A 13 -7.53 -13.97 -25.31
N ALA A 14 -7.51 -12.82 -25.99
CA ALA A 14 -8.60 -11.85 -25.91
C ALA A 14 -9.92 -12.42 -26.43
N THR A 15 -9.87 -13.27 -27.46
CA THR A 15 -11.04 -13.95 -28.03
C THR A 15 -11.60 -14.99 -27.07
N ASP A 16 -10.74 -15.84 -26.50
CA ASP A 16 -11.16 -16.91 -25.59
C ASP A 16 -11.74 -16.36 -24.30
N VAL A 17 -11.09 -15.35 -23.71
CA VAL A 17 -11.59 -14.68 -22.50
C VAL A 17 -12.94 -14.01 -22.77
N ALA A 18 -13.09 -13.34 -23.92
CA ALA A 18 -14.35 -12.72 -24.31
C ALA A 18 -15.47 -13.74 -24.48
N ALA A 19 -15.17 -14.88 -25.12
CA ALA A 19 -16.14 -15.97 -25.31
C ALA A 19 -16.58 -16.59 -23.98
N LEU A 20 -15.62 -16.86 -23.08
CA LEU A 20 -15.91 -17.42 -21.75
C LEU A 20 -16.69 -16.45 -20.86
N ALA A 21 -16.42 -15.16 -20.96
CA ALA A 21 -17.09 -14.13 -20.17
C ALA A 21 -18.44 -13.67 -20.76
N GLY A 22 -18.73 -14.02 -22.03
CA GLY A 22 -19.91 -13.50 -22.75
C GLY A 22 -19.81 -12.01 -23.05
N GLU A 23 -18.59 -11.50 -23.27
CA GLU A 23 -18.30 -10.08 -23.45
C GLU A 23 -17.61 -9.80 -24.81
N THR A 24 -17.38 -8.53 -25.15
CA THR A 24 -16.58 -8.18 -26.34
C THR A 24 -15.08 -8.28 -26.04
N ARG A 25 -14.26 -8.56 -27.06
CA ARG A 25 -12.78 -8.58 -26.94
C ARG A 25 -12.23 -7.30 -26.30
N THR A 26 -12.77 -6.14 -26.68
CA THR A 26 -12.38 -4.85 -26.09
C THR A 26 -12.70 -4.77 -24.60
N ARG A 27 -13.86 -5.30 -24.18
CA ARG A 27 -14.26 -5.31 -22.78
C ARG A 27 -13.38 -6.28 -21.97
N ALA A 28 -13.15 -7.48 -22.49
CA ALA A 28 -12.24 -8.46 -21.90
C ALA A 28 -10.83 -7.87 -21.68
N ILE A 29 -10.25 -7.23 -22.70
CA ILE A 29 -8.95 -6.55 -22.60
C ILE A 29 -8.99 -5.44 -21.55
N SER A 30 -10.04 -4.60 -21.57
CA SER A 30 -10.18 -3.49 -20.61
C SER A 30 -10.26 -3.98 -19.17
N VAL A 31 -10.99 -5.07 -18.92
CA VAL A 31 -11.11 -5.69 -17.60
C VAL A 31 -9.77 -6.28 -17.17
N ALA A 32 -9.13 -7.10 -18.02
CA ALA A 32 -7.84 -7.72 -17.72
C ALA A 32 -6.76 -6.67 -17.38
N LEU A 33 -6.70 -5.56 -18.12
CA LEU A 33 -5.77 -4.46 -17.85
C LEU A 33 -6.08 -3.75 -16.52
N ARG A 34 -7.35 -3.49 -16.21
CA ARG A 34 -7.74 -2.90 -14.92
C ARG A 34 -7.35 -3.79 -13.76
N GLU A 35 -7.61 -5.09 -13.85
CA GLU A 35 -7.24 -6.04 -12.82
C GLU A 35 -5.71 -6.14 -12.65
N ARG A 36 -4.97 -6.18 -13.76
CA ARG A 36 -3.50 -6.19 -13.71
C ARG A 36 -2.95 -4.91 -13.09
N LEU A 37 -3.51 -3.75 -13.44
CA LEU A 37 -3.15 -2.48 -12.84
C LEU A 37 -3.44 -2.46 -11.34
N ALA A 38 -4.62 -2.93 -10.92
CA ALA A 38 -4.98 -3.02 -9.51
C ALA A 38 -4.00 -3.90 -8.72
N ARG A 39 -3.63 -5.07 -9.25
CA ARG A 39 -2.61 -5.95 -8.63
C ARG A 39 -1.25 -5.27 -8.50
N LEU A 40 -0.79 -4.58 -9.54
CA LEU A 40 0.50 -3.88 -9.53
C LEU A 40 0.51 -2.69 -8.56
N THR A 41 -0.57 -1.90 -8.52
CA THR A 41 -0.70 -0.78 -7.59
C THR A 41 -0.79 -1.27 -6.15
N ALA A 42 -1.54 -2.34 -5.89
CA ALA A 42 -1.59 -2.95 -4.56
C ALA A 42 -0.19 -3.39 -4.10
N ALA A 43 0.56 -4.12 -4.94
CA ALA A 43 1.92 -4.54 -4.63
C ALA A 43 2.87 -3.37 -4.35
N ARG A 44 2.74 -2.26 -5.10
CA ARG A 44 3.53 -1.04 -4.88
C ARG A 44 3.09 -0.29 -3.61
N ALA A 45 1.82 -0.33 -3.24
CA ALA A 45 1.34 0.28 -2.00
C ALA A 45 1.93 -0.42 -0.77
N THR A 46 2.09 -1.75 -0.83
CA THR A 46 2.73 -2.54 0.23
C THR A 46 4.20 -2.18 0.39
N THR A 47 4.96 -2.04 -0.70
CA THR A 47 6.38 -1.65 -0.62
C THR A 47 6.57 -0.18 -0.24
N GLY A 48 5.65 0.70 -0.65
CA GLY A 48 5.68 2.12 -0.32
C GLY A 48 5.25 2.46 1.11
N HIS A 49 4.57 1.56 1.82
CA HIS A 49 4.10 1.83 3.18
C HIS A 49 5.27 2.01 4.16
N GLY A 50 6.29 1.15 4.07
CA GLY A 50 7.49 1.25 4.90
C GLY A 50 8.21 2.58 4.67
N MET A 51 8.38 2.99 3.41
CA MET A 51 9.03 4.26 3.08
C MET A 51 8.25 5.48 3.56
N ARG A 52 6.91 5.48 3.45
CA ARG A 52 6.08 6.58 3.98
C ARG A 52 6.15 6.66 5.50
N LEU A 53 6.09 5.51 6.18
CA LEU A 53 6.20 5.45 7.64
C LEU A 53 7.59 5.89 8.11
N LEU A 54 8.65 5.41 7.47
CA LEU A 54 10.03 5.81 7.78
C LEU A 54 10.24 7.31 7.59
N ARG A 55 9.71 7.91 6.52
CA ARG A 55 9.77 9.36 6.30
C ARG A 55 9.08 10.12 7.43
N PHE A 56 7.84 9.74 7.76
CA PHE A 56 7.11 10.35 8.88
C PHE A 56 7.87 10.21 10.21
N LEU A 57 8.40 9.02 10.50
CA LEU A 57 9.17 8.79 11.72
C LEU A 57 10.44 9.64 11.75
N THR A 58 11.16 9.74 10.62
CA THR A 58 12.44 10.46 10.53
C THR A 58 12.27 11.97 10.55
N ASP A 59 11.34 12.49 9.76
CA ASP A 59 11.23 13.92 9.49
C ASP A 59 10.30 14.64 10.46
N GLU A 60 9.32 13.92 11.02
CA GLU A 60 8.27 14.52 11.85
C GLU A 60 8.27 14.00 13.28
N ALA A 61 8.28 12.68 13.49
CA ALA A 61 8.08 12.10 14.84
C ALA A 61 9.35 12.11 15.71
N TRP A 62 10.46 11.52 15.24
CA TRP A 62 11.71 11.43 16.00
C TRP A 62 12.32 12.78 16.41
N PRO A 63 12.26 13.85 15.59
CA PRO A 63 12.75 15.17 15.99
C PRO A 63 12.03 15.76 17.21
N GLN A 64 10.82 15.30 17.53
CA GLN A 64 10.06 15.74 18.70
C GLN A 64 10.38 14.94 19.97
N ILE A 65 11.12 13.83 19.85
CA ILE A 65 11.49 13.00 20.99
C ILE A 65 12.73 13.61 21.67
N PRO A 66 12.74 13.77 23.01
CA PRO A 66 13.92 14.21 23.74
C PRO A 66 15.15 13.36 23.42
N GLN A 67 16.32 13.99 23.23
CA GLN A 67 17.56 13.31 22.80
C GLN A 67 17.97 12.13 23.71
N GLY A 68 17.64 12.18 25.01
CA GLY A 68 17.90 11.09 25.96
C GLY A 68 16.86 9.95 25.97
N ALA A 69 15.72 10.13 25.30
CA ALA A 69 14.64 9.16 25.23
C ALA A 69 14.60 8.41 23.89
N LEU A 70 15.24 8.96 22.84
CA LEU A 70 15.31 8.29 21.54
C LEU A 70 16.09 6.97 21.67
N GLY A 71 15.55 5.89 21.14
CA GLY A 71 16.13 4.54 21.24
C GLY A 71 15.92 3.83 22.58
N HIS A 72 15.28 4.48 23.56
CA HIS A 72 15.04 3.92 24.89
C HIS A 72 13.54 3.81 25.14
N ALA A 73 13.04 2.58 25.28
CA ALA A 73 11.64 2.39 25.64
C ALA A 73 11.40 2.86 27.10
N PRO A 74 10.34 3.63 27.38
CA PRO A 74 10.05 4.06 28.74
C PRO A 74 9.75 2.85 29.62
N THR A 75 10.21 2.91 30.87
CA THR A 75 9.88 1.94 31.92
C THR A 75 8.37 1.93 32.20
N LYS A 76 7.88 0.91 32.90
CA LYS A 76 6.46 0.84 33.31
C LYS A 76 6.03 2.10 34.08
N ALA A 77 6.81 2.50 35.08
CA ALA A 77 6.52 3.67 35.91
C ALA A 77 6.57 5.00 35.11
N GLU A 78 7.45 5.13 34.12
CA GLU A 78 7.46 6.28 33.21
C GLU A 78 6.23 6.30 32.30
N ARG A 79 5.83 5.15 31.74
CA ARG A 79 4.60 5.06 30.94
C ARG A 79 3.37 5.45 31.74
N GLU A 80 3.26 4.94 32.97
CA GLU A 80 2.14 5.29 33.87
C GLU A 80 2.11 6.80 34.15
N ARG A 81 3.26 7.44 34.40
CA ARG A 81 3.34 8.90 34.56
C ARG A 81 2.97 9.66 33.28
N ILE A 82 3.47 9.23 32.11
CA ILE A 82 3.16 9.85 30.80
C ILE A 82 1.65 9.76 30.51
N LEU A 83 1.02 8.63 30.85
CA LEU A 83 -0.41 8.39 30.66
C LEU A 83 -1.29 9.03 31.74
N GLY A 84 -0.69 9.62 32.79
CA GLY A 84 -1.42 10.25 33.88
C GLY A 84 -1.95 9.28 34.96
N TYR A 85 -1.45 8.05 35.03
CA TYR A 85 -1.76 7.04 36.06
C TYR A 85 -0.79 7.09 37.27
N GLY A 86 -0.15 8.23 37.51
CA GLY A 86 0.78 8.42 38.63
C GLY A 86 0.08 8.63 39.98
N PRO A 87 0.82 8.85 41.08
CA PRO A 87 0.24 9.11 42.41
C PRO A 87 -0.62 10.38 42.49
N GLU A 88 -0.55 11.24 41.47
CA GLU A 88 -1.32 12.49 41.31
C GLU A 88 -2.45 12.33 40.26
N GLY A 89 -2.67 11.12 39.72
CA GLY A 89 -3.69 10.82 38.70
C GLY A 89 -4.85 9.98 39.24
N VAL A 90 -6.04 10.10 38.61
CA VAL A 90 -7.36 9.56 39.04
C VAL A 90 -7.30 8.18 39.70
#